data_AF-A0A3D1J9K0-F1
#
_entry.id   AF-A0A3D1J9K0-F1
#
_cell.length_a   1.000
_cell.length_b   1.000
_cell.length_c   1.000
_cell.angle_alpha   90.00
_cell.angle_beta   90.00
_cell.angle_gamma   90.00
#
_symmetry.space_group_name_H-M   'P 1'
#
loop_
_entity.id
_entity.type
_entity.pdbx_description
1 polymer ?
#
loop_
_entity_poly.entity_id
_entity_poly.type
_entity_poly.pdbx_seq_one_letter_code
_entity_poly.pdbx_strand_id
1 'polypeptide(L)'
;MKAYQPKNIKAHNQALLLSLLKEEHRGMTKRQLAEAADLSVVTVNKLLPEMVDNQWIIPLDIPQKTGGRRALAYQFNAMRALVLVIQFVEAHQKIRVSFFITDLNGAVMSTIKEAVTDSKAFQQSLKNIKQTYPSIYKTVVGIPGVEVKGKLELMDAAAFKGVALRSIIAAEISDEIIIENDVNAAVMTYRQDAAIVAAIYFPELFPPGAALVIGDHLFTGANQMSGEIKYLPHFDTVSFPLTLSDVSKHVAASVQAMIAM
;
A
#
# COMPACT_ATOMS: atom_id res chain seq x y z
N MET A 1 2.07 0.89 8.05
CA MET A 1 0.99 1.88 8.26
C MET A 1 0.73 2.09 9.75
N LYS A 2 0.76 3.34 10.26
CA LYS A 2 0.27 3.63 11.62
C LYS A 2 -1.25 3.50 11.61
N ALA A 3 -1.80 2.64 12.47
CA ALA A 3 -3.24 2.59 12.70
C ALA A 3 -3.73 4.01 13.06
N TYR A 4 -4.73 4.51 12.34
CA TYR A 4 -5.38 5.75 12.70
C TYR A 4 -6.04 5.56 14.06
N GLN A 5 -5.40 6.03 15.14
CA GLN A 5 -6.03 6.11 16.45
C GLN A 5 -6.87 7.39 16.48
N PRO A 6 -8.21 7.30 16.49
CA PRO A 6 -9.04 8.49 16.48
C PRO A 6 -8.79 9.32 17.75
N LYS A 7 -8.46 10.60 17.57
CA LYS A 7 -8.14 11.53 18.68
C LYS A 7 -9.31 11.76 19.64
N ASN A 8 -10.54 11.43 19.23
CA ASN A 8 -11.76 11.51 20.03
C ASN A 8 -12.85 10.56 19.48
N ILE A 9 -13.92 10.34 20.26
CA ILE A 9 -15.06 9.47 19.90
C ILE A 9 -15.70 9.88 18.56
N LYS A 10 -15.75 11.17 18.26
CA LYS A 10 -16.31 11.67 17.01
C LYS A 10 -15.53 11.18 15.79
N ALA A 11 -14.21 11.31 15.82
CA ALA A 11 -13.32 10.84 14.76
C ALA A 11 -13.38 9.31 14.62
N HIS A 12 -13.55 8.58 15.73
CA HIS A 12 -13.75 7.14 15.71
C HIS A 12 -15.03 6.77 14.95
N ASN A 13 -16.14 7.39 15.31
CA ASN A 13 -17.42 7.13 14.68
C ASN A 13 -17.40 7.54 13.19
N GLN A 14 -16.74 8.64 12.83
CA GLN A 14 -16.59 9.02 11.42
C GLN A 14 -15.77 7.99 10.63
N ALA A 15 -14.68 7.46 11.21
CA ALA A 15 -13.88 6.42 10.58
C ALA A 15 -14.67 5.13 10.37
N LEU A 16 -15.49 4.72 11.36
CA LEU A 16 -16.39 3.57 11.26
C LEU A 16 -17.44 3.76 10.15
N LEU A 17 -18.07 4.94 10.07
CA LEU A 17 -19.02 5.22 9.00
C LEU A 17 -18.36 5.21 7.62
N LEU A 18 -17.11 5.67 7.51
CA LEU A 18 -16.35 5.63 6.26
C LEU A 18 -15.98 4.21 5.85
N SER A 19 -15.59 3.33 6.78
CA SER A 19 -15.27 1.94 6.45
C SER A 19 -16.50 1.23 5.91
N LEU A 20 -17.66 1.37 6.56
CA LEU A 20 -18.92 0.80 6.10
C LEU A 20 -19.31 1.29 4.70
N LEU A 21 -19.19 2.59 4.43
CA LEU A 21 -19.49 3.16 3.10
C LEU A 21 -18.48 2.78 2.02
N LYS A 22 -17.25 2.42 2.41
CA LYS A 22 -16.23 1.93 1.48
C LYS A 22 -16.50 0.48 1.08
N GLU A 23 -17.00 -0.32 2.00
CA GLU A 23 -17.42 -1.71 1.77
C GLU A 23 -18.73 -1.80 0.96
N GLU A 24 -19.69 -0.91 1.23
CA GLU A 24 -20.99 -0.87 0.52
C GLU A 24 -21.00 0.15 -0.62
N HIS A 25 -20.54 -0.29 -1.80
CA HIS A 25 -20.45 0.57 -3.00
C HIS A 25 -21.79 1.14 -3.49
N ARG A 26 -22.94 0.54 -3.13
CA ARG A 26 -24.26 1.09 -3.52
C ARG A 26 -24.70 2.26 -2.65
N GLY A 27 -23.89 2.59 -1.64
CA GLY A 27 -24.20 3.59 -0.63
C GLY A 27 -25.24 3.12 0.39
N MET A 28 -25.35 3.86 1.47
CA MET A 28 -26.21 3.52 2.61
C MET A 28 -27.05 4.72 3.03
N THR A 29 -28.30 4.47 3.40
CA THR A 29 -29.17 5.45 4.06
C THR A 29 -28.70 5.69 5.48
N LYS A 30 -29.14 6.81 6.07
CA LYS A 30 -28.85 7.14 7.48
C LYS A 30 -29.25 6.04 8.46
N ARG A 31 -30.37 5.36 8.18
CA ARG A 31 -30.88 4.28 9.03
C ARG A 31 -30.00 3.03 8.92
N GLN A 32 -29.62 2.66 7.69
CA GLN A 32 -28.69 1.55 7.48
C GLN A 32 -27.33 1.82 8.13
N LEU A 33 -26.82 3.05 8.04
CA LEU A 33 -25.56 3.43 8.70
C LEU A 33 -25.65 3.35 10.22
N ALA A 34 -26.75 3.84 10.80
CA ALA A 34 -26.99 3.77 12.24
C ALA A 34 -27.05 2.32 12.73
N GLU A 35 -27.75 1.46 12.00
CA GLU A 35 -27.90 0.04 12.32
C GLU A 35 -26.57 -0.73 12.17
N ALA A 36 -25.85 -0.54 11.07
CA ALA A 36 -24.59 -1.24 10.81
C ALA A 36 -23.44 -0.78 11.74
N ALA A 37 -23.45 0.48 12.16
CA ALA A 37 -22.43 1.03 13.06
C ALA A 37 -22.78 0.88 14.55
N ASP A 38 -23.95 0.34 14.89
CA ASP A 38 -24.52 0.34 16.25
C ASP A 38 -24.51 1.73 16.91
N LEU A 39 -24.93 2.75 16.14
CA LEU A 39 -25.02 4.14 16.58
C LEU A 39 -26.46 4.63 16.55
N SER A 40 -26.79 5.58 17.43
CA SER A 40 -28.09 6.24 17.35
C SER A 40 -28.25 7.01 16.02
N VAL A 41 -29.47 7.03 15.47
CA VAL A 41 -29.79 7.85 14.28
C VAL A 41 -29.49 9.34 14.52
N VAL A 42 -29.62 9.82 15.76
CA VAL A 42 -29.27 11.19 16.15
C VAL A 42 -27.75 11.43 16.01
N THR A 43 -26.93 10.47 16.41
CA THR A 43 -25.47 10.53 16.26
C THR A 43 -25.09 10.60 14.78
N VAL A 44 -25.60 9.68 13.95
CA VAL A 44 -25.31 9.65 12.51
C VAL A 44 -25.76 10.95 11.83
N ASN A 45 -26.95 11.48 12.18
CA ASN A 45 -27.43 12.77 11.67
C ASN A 45 -26.52 13.95 11.98
N LYS A 46 -25.81 13.94 13.12
CA LYS A 46 -24.85 14.99 13.48
C LYS A 46 -23.53 14.85 12.72
N LEU A 47 -23.12 13.63 12.36
CA LEU A 47 -21.82 13.38 11.72
C LEU A 47 -21.85 13.58 10.20
N LEU A 48 -22.93 13.15 9.53
CA LEU A 48 -23.00 13.16 8.07
C LEU A 48 -22.81 14.54 7.43
N PRO A 49 -23.42 15.64 7.91
CA PRO A 49 -23.22 16.96 7.30
C PRO A 49 -21.75 17.34 7.20
N GLU A 50 -20.98 17.15 8.26
CA GLU A 50 -19.55 17.45 8.28
C GLU A 50 -18.74 16.52 7.37
N MET A 51 -19.14 15.25 7.24
CA MET A 51 -18.50 14.32 6.31
C MET A 51 -18.77 14.71 4.85
N VAL A 52 -19.96 15.24 4.55
CA VAL A 52 -20.30 15.81 3.23
C VAL A 52 -19.54 17.12 2.99
N ASP A 53 -19.49 18.02 3.97
CA ASP A 53 -18.79 19.30 3.86
C ASP A 53 -17.28 19.10 3.60
N ASN A 54 -16.68 18.10 4.25
CA ASN A 54 -15.28 17.71 4.03
C ASN A 54 -15.09 16.75 2.83
N GLN A 55 -16.14 16.53 2.05
CA GLN A 55 -16.18 15.73 0.83
C GLN A 55 -15.75 14.26 1.01
N TRP A 56 -15.80 13.71 2.22
CA TRP A 56 -15.51 12.30 2.45
C TRP A 56 -16.61 11.38 1.93
N ILE A 57 -17.84 11.90 1.90
CA ILE A 57 -19.01 11.21 1.38
C ILE A 57 -19.80 12.16 0.49
N ILE A 58 -20.59 11.60 -0.41
CA ILE A 58 -21.51 12.36 -1.27
C ILE A 58 -22.92 11.77 -1.18
N PRO A 59 -23.97 12.61 -1.15
CA PRO A 59 -25.34 12.14 -1.22
C PRO A 59 -25.64 11.56 -2.61
N LEU A 60 -26.44 10.50 -2.67
CA LEU A 60 -26.90 9.89 -3.90
C LEU A 60 -28.22 10.51 -4.37
N ASP A 61 -28.29 10.88 -5.64
CA ASP A 61 -29.47 11.51 -6.26
C ASP A 61 -30.67 10.55 -6.35
N ILE A 62 -30.42 9.24 -6.41
CA ILE A 62 -31.45 8.20 -6.49
C ILE A 62 -31.68 7.64 -5.08
N PRO A 63 -32.84 7.92 -4.46
CA PRO A 63 -33.15 7.39 -3.14
C PRO A 63 -33.29 5.87 -3.19
N GLN A 64 -32.74 5.16 -2.20
CA GLN A 64 -32.97 3.73 -2.08
C GLN A 64 -34.42 3.44 -1.65
N LYS A 65 -35.01 2.40 -2.23
CA LYS A 65 -36.41 2.02 -2.00
C LYS A 65 -36.51 1.24 -0.69
N THR A 66 -36.71 1.92 0.44
CA THR A 66 -36.90 1.28 1.75
C THR A 66 -38.38 1.24 2.12
N GLY A 67 -39.02 0.07 2.05
CA GLY A 67 -40.35 -0.17 2.62
C GLY A 67 -41.43 0.87 2.25
N GLY A 68 -41.38 1.44 1.03
CA GLY A 68 -42.35 2.42 0.52
C GLY A 68 -41.92 3.90 0.59
N ARG A 69 -40.95 4.29 1.44
CA ARG A 69 -40.46 5.68 1.53
C ARG A 69 -39.07 5.80 0.90
N ARG A 70 -38.89 6.83 0.06
CA ARG A 70 -37.60 7.21 -0.54
C ARG A 70 -36.70 7.82 0.53
N ALA A 71 -35.55 7.20 0.82
CA ALA A 71 -34.56 7.71 1.77
C ALA A 71 -33.27 8.08 1.04
N LEU A 72 -32.71 9.25 1.39
CA LEU A 72 -31.42 9.71 0.86
C LEU A 72 -30.32 8.75 1.33
N ALA A 73 -29.53 8.26 0.39
CA ALA A 73 -28.37 7.43 0.63
C ALA A 73 -27.09 8.26 0.44
N TYR A 74 -26.01 7.80 1.05
CA TYR A 74 -24.69 8.40 1.00
C TYR A 74 -23.70 7.36 0.50
N GLN A 75 -22.70 7.78 -0.28
CA GLN A 75 -21.62 6.91 -0.73
C GLN A 75 -20.27 7.53 -0.38
N PHE A 76 -19.24 6.68 -0.25
CA PHE A 76 -17.87 7.13 -0.12
C PHE A 76 -17.42 7.91 -1.37
N ASN A 77 -16.83 9.09 -1.18
CA ASN A 77 -16.31 9.88 -2.29
C ASN A 77 -14.89 9.42 -2.64
N ALA A 78 -14.79 8.37 -3.45
CA ALA A 78 -13.50 7.83 -3.88
C ALA A 78 -12.64 8.86 -4.63
N MET A 79 -13.28 9.81 -5.30
CA MET A 79 -12.67 10.86 -6.11
C MET A 79 -12.24 12.09 -5.30
N ARG A 80 -12.46 12.10 -3.98
CA ARG A 80 -12.05 13.21 -3.09
C ARG A 80 -10.58 13.58 -3.24
N ALA A 81 -9.73 12.58 -3.43
CA ALA A 81 -8.30 12.76 -3.66
C ALA A 81 -7.75 11.59 -4.47
N LEU A 82 -6.59 11.79 -5.09
CA LEU A 82 -5.92 10.77 -5.89
C LEU A 82 -4.71 10.21 -5.16
N VAL A 83 -4.40 8.94 -5.43
CA VAL A 83 -3.17 8.29 -4.97
C VAL A 83 -2.29 8.02 -6.18
N LEU A 84 -1.02 8.40 -6.06
CA LEU A 84 0.00 8.02 -7.03
C LEU A 84 0.63 6.72 -6.58
N VAL A 85 0.52 5.66 -7.38
CA VAL A 85 1.25 4.42 -7.18
C VAL A 85 2.43 4.40 -8.14
N ILE A 86 3.63 4.17 -7.62
CA ILE A 86 4.87 4.09 -8.39
C ILE A 86 5.41 2.68 -8.23
N GLN A 87 5.58 1.97 -9.33
CA GLN A 87 6.13 0.63 -9.35
C GLN A 87 7.51 0.65 -10.01
N PHE A 88 8.53 0.29 -9.25
CA PHE A 88 9.85 0.00 -9.75
C PHE A 88 9.90 -1.48 -10.13
N VAL A 89 10.25 -1.77 -11.37
CA VAL A 89 10.47 -3.15 -11.85
C VAL A 89 11.87 -3.24 -12.39
N GLU A 90 12.65 -4.17 -11.85
CA GLU A 90 13.96 -4.47 -12.39
C GLU A 90 13.84 -5.51 -13.52
N ALA A 91 14.44 -5.21 -14.68
CA ALA A 91 14.56 -6.12 -15.80
C ALA A 91 15.90 -5.92 -16.50
N HIS A 92 16.73 -6.96 -16.55
CA HIS A 92 18.06 -6.94 -17.19
C HIS A 92 18.96 -5.78 -16.71
N GLN A 93 19.10 -5.59 -15.38
CA GLN A 93 19.87 -4.50 -14.75
C GLN A 93 19.39 -3.08 -15.09
N LYS A 94 18.18 -2.96 -15.65
CA LYS A 94 17.52 -1.68 -15.90
C LYS A 94 16.26 -1.60 -15.07
N ILE A 95 15.98 -0.41 -14.55
CA ILE A 95 14.73 -0.12 -13.87
C ILE A 95 13.74 0.39 -14.90
N ARG A 96 12.53 -0.16 -14.86
CA ARG A 96 11.36 0.43 -15.47
C ARG A 96 10.48 0.96 -14.36
N VAL A 97 10.00 2.19 -14.54
CA VAL A 97 9.08 2.82 -13.58
C VAL A 97 7.72 2.93 -14.24
N SER A 98 6.70 2.39 -13.58
CA SER A 98 5.30 2.57 -13.97
C SER A 98 4.61 3.43 -12.93
N PHE A 99 3.83 4.40 -13.37
CA PHE A 99 3.02 5.25 -12.52
C PHE A 99 1.54 4.93 -12.77
N PHE A 100 0.79 4.77 -11.69
CA PHE A 100 -0.66 4.57 -11.74
C PHE A 100 -1.33 5.65 -10.90
N ILE A 101 -2.35 6.27 -11.46
CA ILE A 101 -3.15 7.28 -10.76
C ILE A 101 -4.45 6.58 -10.39
N THR A 102 -4.71 6.49 -9.09
CA THR A 102 -5.89 5.79 -8.57
C THR A 102 -6.76 6.71 -7.74
N ASP A 103 -8.04 6.37 -7.66
CA ASP A 103 -8.93 6.93 -6.64
C ASP A 103 -8.64 6.31 -5.25
N LEU A 104 -9.40 6.71 -4.23
CA LEU A 104 -9.26 6.18 -2.86
C LEU A 104 -9.78 4.74 -2.68
N ASN A 105 -10.47 4.19 -3.67
CA ASN A 105 -10.86 2.78 -3.73
C ASN A 105 -9.80 1.92 -4.42
N GLY A 106 -8.77 2.54 -5.02
CA GLY A 106 -7.72 1.85 -5.76
C GLY A 106 -8.08 1.58 -7.22
N ALA A 107 -9.17 2.15 -7.73
CA ALA A 107 -9.49 2.05 -9.16
C ALA A 107 -8.47 2.85 -9.97
N VAL A 108 -7.79 2.18 -10.92
CA VAL A 108 -6.79 2.81 -11.78
C VAL A 108 -7.48 3.67 -12.82
N MET A 109 -7.24 4.98 -12.76
CA MET A 109 -7.76 5.97 -13.70
C MET A 109 -6.81 6.23 -14.87
N SER A 110 -5.50 6.17 -14.62
CA SER A 110 -4.49 6.40 -15.64
C SER A 110 -3.24 5.57 -15.35
N THR A 111 -2.54 5.17 -16.40
CA THR A 111 -1.27 4.45 -16.34
C THR A 111 -0.28 5.16 -17.24
N ILE A 112 0.89 5.49 -16.68
CA ILE A 112 1.99 6.13 -17.39
C ILE A 112 3.20 5.21 -17.26
N LYS A 113 3.73 4.75 -18.40
CA LYS A 113 4.91 3.89 -18.44
C LYS A 113 6.04 4.65 -19.11
N GLU A 114 7.08 4.94 -18.34
CA GLU A 114 8.22 5.73 -18.81
C GLU A 114 9.53 4.99 -18.56
N ALA A 115 10.47 5.14 -19.50
CA ALA A 115 11.84 4.73 -19.30
C ALA A 115 12.54 5.81 -18.45
N VAL A 116 12.50 5.63 -17.13
CA VAL A 116 13.17 6.54 -16.20
C VAL A 116 14.63 6.10 -16.05
N THR A 117 15.54 6.89 -16.62
CA THR A 117 16.98 6.55 -16.69
C THR A 117 17.76 6.94 -15.44
N ASP A 118 17.31 7.96 -14.72
CA ASP A 118 17.97 8.49 -13.52
C ASP A 118 16.98 9.25 -12.62
N SER A 119 17.49 9.77 -11.49
CA SER A 119 16.71 10.54 -10.51
C SER A 119 16.16 11.87 -11.04
N LYS A 120 16.82 12.49 -12.03
CA LYS A 120 16.38 13.76 -12.62
C LYS A 120 15.20 13.53 -13.58
N ALA A 121 15.29 12.50 -14.41
CA ALA A 121 14.18 12.04 -15.24
C ALA A 121 12.98 11.67 -14.36
N PHE A 122 13.22 10.95 -13.26
CA PHE A 122 12.18 10.61 -12.28
C PHE A 122 11.48 11.86 -11.71
N GLN A 123 12.24 12.84 -11.24
CA GLN A 123 11.71 14.09 -10.72
C GLN A 123 10.86 14.83 -11.77
N GLN A 124 11.30 14.86 -13.03
CA GLN A 124 10.54 15.49 -14.11
C GLN A 124 9.21 14.77 -14.38
N SER A 125 9.19 13.43 -14.36
CA SER A 125 7.96 12.65 -14.46
C SER A 125 6.98 13.00 -13.33
N LEU A 126 7.45 13.06 -12.08
CA LEU A 126 6.62 13.44 -10.93
C LEU A 126 6.02 14.85 -11.07
N LYS A 127 6.82 15.81 -11.53
CA LYS A 127 6.36 17.18 -11.78
C LYS A 127 5.24 17.22 -12.82
N ASN A 128 5.41 16.53 -13.94
CA ASN A 128 4.39 16.45 -15.01
C ASN A 128 3.10 15.78 -14.50
N ILE A 129 3.25 14.71 -13.72
CA ILE A 129 2.12 14.01 -13.09
C ILE A 129 1.37 14.94 -12.13
N LYS A 130 2.06 15.67 -11.26
CA LYS A 130 1.43 16.59 -10.31
C LYS A 130 0.69 17.73 -11.01
N GLN A 131 1.27 18.27 -12.08
CA GLN A 131 0.63 19.29 -12.90
C GLN A 131 -0.67 18.78 -13.55
N THR A 132 -0.67 17.52 -14.00
CA THR A 132 -1.83 16.91 -14.65
C THR A 132 -2.90 16.49 -13.63
N TYR A 133 -2.48 16.03 -12.45
CA TYR A 133 -3.32 15.49 -11.39
C TYR A 133 -3.04 16.20 -10.05
N PRO A 134 -3.46 17.46 -9.89
CA PRO A 134 -3.12 18.27 -8.71
C PRO A 134 -3.70 17.71 -7.40
N SER A 135 -4.79 16.94 -7.47
CA SER A 135 -5.45 16.31 -6.32
C SER A 135 -4.76 15.05 -5.78
N ILE A 136 -3.61 14.65 -6.34
CA ILE A 136 -2.76 13.62 -5.73
C ILE A 136 -2.28 14.11 -4.36
N TYR A 137 -2.64 13.39 -3.30
CA TYR A 137 -2.31 13.77 -1.92
C TYR A 137 -1.39 12.76 -1.22
N LYS A 138 -1.19 11.59 -1.82
CA LYS A 138 -0.45 10.47 -1.25
C LYS A 138 0.28 9.71 -2.35
N THR A 139 1.46 9.19 -2.03
CA THR A 139 2.23 8.32 -2.91
C THR A 139 2.48 6.97 -2.25
N VAL A 140 2.29 5.90 -3.02
CA VAL A 140 2.66 4.53 -2.66
C VAL A 140 3.71 4.05 -3.63
N VAL A 141 4.85 3.59 -3.15
CA VAL A 141 5.96 3.13 -3.97
C VAL A 141 6.22 1.65 -3.69
N GLY A 142 6.12 0.83 -4.73
CA GLY A 142 6.60 -0.55 -4.73
C GLY A 142 8.04 -0.59 -5.25
N ILE A 143 8.97 -1.12 -4.45
CA ILE A 143 10.39 -1.25 -4.82
C ILE A 143 10.85 -2.72 -4.80
N PRO A 144 11.74 -3.13 -5.73
CA PRO A 144 12.43 -4.41 -5.65
C PRO A 144 13.59 -4.26 -4.67
N GLY A 145 13.31 -4.32 -3.37
CA GLY A 145 14.32 -4.12 -2.32
C GLY A 145 13.78 -3.47 -1.05
N VAL A 146 14.66 -2.86 -0.27
CA VAL A 146 14.31 -2.23 1.01
C VAL A 146 14.86 -0.80 1.11
N GLU A 147 14.12 0.04 1.82
CA GLU A 147 14.55 1.36 2.25
C GLU A 147 15.21 1.26 3.64
N VAL A 148 16.48 1.65 3.74
CA VAL A 148 17.19 1.73 5.02
C VAL A 148 17.53 3.21 5.26
N LYS A 149 17.08 3.76 6.40
CA LYS A 149 17.33 5.15 6.80
C LYS A 149 16.98 6.20 5.73
N GLY A 150 15.90 5.97 4.97
CA GLY A 150 15.42 6.92 3.95
C GLY A 150 16.17 6.85 2.61
N LYS A 151 17.02 5.84 2.41
CA LYS A 151 17.74 5.60 1.16
C LYS A 151 17.46 4.20 0.63
N LEU A 152 17.41 4.08 -0.69
CA LEU A 152 17.43 2.79 -1.35
C LEU A 152 18.84 2.19 -1.25
N GLU A 153 19.03 1.23 -0.34
CA GLU A 153 20.34 0.59 -0.13
C GLU A 153 20.51 -0.69 -0.94
N LEU A 154 19.43 -1.45 -1.16
CA LEU A 154 19.45 -2.76 -1.79
C LEU A 154 18.66 -2.76 -3.10
N MET A 155 19.27 -2.24 -4.16
CA MET A 155 18.76 -2.35 -5.52
C MET A 155 19.92 -2.58 -6.48
N ASP A 156 19.80 -3.57 -7.36
CA ASP A 156 20.90 -3.99 -8.24
C ASP A 156 21.12 -2.98 -9.39
N ALA A 157 20.11 -2.18 -9.71
CA ALA A 157 20.23 -1.11 -10.67
C ALA A 157 20.88 0.16 -10.08
N ALA A 158 22.12 0.39 -10.50
CA ALA A 158 23.01 1.46 -10.01
C ALA A 158 22.41 2.89 -10.05
N ALA A 159 21.50 3.18 -10.99
CA ALA A 159 20.95 4.51 -11.20
C ALA A 159 20.13 5.06 -10.01
N PHE A 160 19.65 4.19 -9.12
CA PHE A 160 18.83 4.56 -7.97
C PHE A 160 19.44 4.12 -6.63
N LYS A 161 20.61 3.48 -6.64
CA LYS A 161 21.33 3.11 -5.42
C LYS A 161 21.74 4.37 -4.65
N GLY A 162 21.39 4.44 -3.38
CA GLY A 162 21.66 5.59 -2.51
C GLY A 162 20.77 6.82 -2.74
N VAL A 163 19.80 6.74 -3.66
CA VAL A 163 18.85 7.83 -3.91
C VAL A 163 17.84 7.94 -2.78
N ALA A 164 17.61 9.17 -2.31
CA ALA A 164 16.58 9.50 -1.35
C ALA A 164 15.23 9.69 -2.05
N LEU A 165 14.60 8.60 -2.47
CA LEU A 165 13.32 8.62 -3.19
C LEU A 165 12.26 9.44 -2.44
N ARG A 166 12.16 9.24 -1.13
CA ARG A 166 11.21 9.95 -0.27
C ARG A 166 11.36 11.47 -0.41
N SER A 167 12.59 11.98 -0.42
CA SER A 167 12.85 13.43 -0.56
C SER A 167 12.44 13.96 -1.93
N ILE A 168 12.71 13.21 -3.00
CA ILE A 168 12.33 13.61 -4.37
C ILE A 168 10.81 13.64 -4.52
N ILE A 169 10.11 12.61 -4.02
CA ILE A 169 8.65 12.52 -4.08
C ILE A 169 8.00 13.60 -3.21
N ALA A 170 8.53 13.84 -2.01
CA ALA A 170 8.03 14.85 -1.09
C ALA A 170 8.07 16.26 -1.72
N ALA A 171 9.16 16.58 -2.41
CA ALA A 171 9.37 17.88 -3.03
C ALA A 171 8.36 18.17 -4.17
N GLU A 172 7.92 17.14 -4.90
CA GLU A 172 7.06 17.32 -6.08
C GLU A 172 5.59 16.97 -5.83
N ILE A 173 5.28 16.04 -4.92
CA ILE A 173 3.92 15.50 -4.70
C ILE A 173 3.36 15.87 -3.33
N SER A 174 3.89 15.25 -2.27
CA SER A 174 3.43 15.34 -0.87
C SER A 174 4.33 14.54 0.06
N ASP A 175 4.37 14.90 1.34
CA ASP A 175 5.12 14.14 2.37
C ASP A 175 4.46 12.81 2.78
N GLU A 176 3.20 12.57 2.38
CA GLU A 176 2.46 11.34 2.64
C GLU A 176 2.91 10.22 1.70
N ILE A 177 4.02 9.56 2.05
CA ILE A 177 4.68 8.56 1.21
C ILE A 177 4.79 7.23 1.95
N ILE A 178 4.28 6.17 1.32
CA ILE A 178 4.48 4.78 1.72
C ILE A 178 5.44 4.16 0.71
N ILE A 179 6.51 3.52 1.20
CA ILE A 179 7.45 2.77 0.38
C ILE A 179 7.45 1.36 0.94
N GLU A 180 7.12 0.37 0.11
CA GLU A 180 7.04 -1.03 0.52
C GLU A 180 7.67 -1.92 -0.56
N ASN A 181 8.18 -3.06 -0.12
CA ASN A 181 8.68 -4.13 -0.97
C ASN A 181 7.49 -4.90 -1.60
N ASP A 182 7.68 -5.46 -2.80
CA ASP A 182 6.67 -6.21 -3.53
C ASP A 182 6.18 -7.47 -2.79
N VAL A 183 7.07 -8.20 -2.13
CA VAL A 183 6.72 -9.35 -1.27
C VAL A 183 5.84 -8.92 -0.11
N ASN A 184 6.22 -7.84 0.58
CA ASN A 184 5.45 -7.29 1.70
C ASN A 184 4.05 -6.85 1.28
N ALA A 185 3.95 -6.17 0.13
CA ALA A 185 2.69 -5.72 -0.44
C ALA A 185 1.80 -6.91 -0.85
N ALA A 186 2.39 -7.97 -1.41
CA ALA A 186 1.66 -9.18 -1.79
C ALA A 186 1.06 -9.89 -0.58
N VAL A 187 1.78 -10.08 0.52
CA VAL A 187 1.24 -10.81 1.69
C VAL A 187 0.04 -10.12 2.32
N MET A 188 -0.01 -8.78 2.28
CA MET A 188 -1.17 -8.03 2.76
C MET A 188 -2.47 -8.38 2.03
N THR A 189 -2.42 -8.89 0.79
CA THR A 189 -3.63 -9.30 0.04
C THR A 189 -4.05 -10.75 0.29
N TYR A 190 -3.17 -11.58 0.86
CA TYR A 190 -3.44 -13.00 1.15
C TYR A 190 -4.02 -13.26 2.54
N ARG A 191 -4.30 -12.21 3.32
CA ARG A 191 -4.84 -12.35 4.67
C ARG A 191 -6.31 -12.78 4.63
N GLN A 192 -6.54 -14.08 4.80
CA GLN A 192 -7.85 -14.69 5.00
C GLN A 192 -8.25 -14.63 6.49
N ASP A 193 -8.44 -13.43 7.04
CA ASP A 193 -8.83 -13.17 8.44
C ASP A 193 -7.88 -13.67 9.55
N ALA A 194 -6.76 -14.30 9.18
CA ALA A 194 -5.77 -14.78 10.14
C ALA A 194 -5.12 -13.61 10.90
N ALA A 195 -4.94 -13.81 12.21
CA ALA A 195 -4.26 -12.85 13.08
C ALA A 195 -2.76 -12.76 12.80
N ILE A 196 -2.15 -13.82 12.28
CA ILE A 196 -0.74 -13.83 11.87
C ILE A 196 -0.66 -14.54 10.51
N VAL A 197 0.00 -13.91 9.55
CA VAL A 197 0.26 -14.49 8.23
C VAL A 197 1.75 -14.39 7.95
N ALA A 198 2.39 -15.51 7.66
CA ALA A 198 3.75 -15.56 7.15
C ALA A 198 3.70 -16.09 5.72
N ALA A 199 4.44 -15.46 4.81
CA ALA A 199 4.64 -16.00 3.47
C ALA A 199 6.12 -15.98 3.11
N ILE A 200 6.48 -16.93 2.26
CA ILE A 200 7.79 -17.01 1.62
C ILE A 200 7.54 -16.91 0.12
N TYR A 201 8.18 -15.94 -0.51
CA TYR A 201 8.20 -15.76 -1.95
C TYR A 201 9.53 -16.27 -2.50
N PHE A 202 9.46 -17.26 -3.38
CA PHE A 202 10.63 -17.94 -3.94
C PHE A 202 10.59 -17.89 -5.49
N PRO A 203 10.93 -16.75 -6.10
CA PRO A 203 10.95 -16.62 -7.55
C PRO A 203 12.13 -17.39 -8.16
N GLU A 204 11.97 -17.89 -9.40
CA GLU A 204 13.03 -18.64 -10.08
C GLU A 204 14.26 -17.77 -10.39
N LEU A 205 14.05 -16.50 -10.72
CA LEU A 205 15.07 -15.61 -11.27
C LEU A 205 15.68 -14.63 -10.26
N PHE A 206 15.13 -14.54 -9.05
CA PHE A 206 15.53 -13.54 -8.06
C PHE A 206 15.73 -14.19 -6.69
N PRO A 207 16.46 -13.53 -5.75
CA PRO A 207 16.59 -14.03 -4.39
C PRO A 207 15.23 -14.19 -3.70
N PRO A 208 15.09 -15.15 -2.77
CA PRO A 208 13.87 -15.34 -2.04
C PRO A 208 13.63 -14.23 -1.04
N GLY A 209 12.35 -13.93 -0.80
CA GLY A 209 11.88 -12.99 0.21
C GLY A 209 10.88 -13.66 1.12
N ALA A 210 10.68 -13.09 2.30
CA ALA A 210 9.60 -13.46 3.19
C ALA A 210 8.89 -12.21 3.70
N ALA A 211 7.68 -12.38 4.20
CA ALA A 211 6.99 -11.32 4.91
C ALA A 211 6.17 -11.92 6.05
N LEU A 212 6.03 -11.14 7.12
CA LEU A 212 5.24 -11.48 8.30
C LEU A 212 4.25 -10.35 8.56
N VAL A 213 2.98 -10.70 8.70
CA VAL A 213 1.89 -9.78 9.08
C VAL A 213 1.36 -10.23 10.43
N ILE A 214 1.23 -9.29 11.37
CA ILE A 214 0.67 -9.49 12.70
C ILE A 214 -0.48 -8.49 12.87
N GLY A 215 -1.70 -9.00 13.03
CA GLY A 215 -2.92 -8.20 12.95
C GLY A 215 -3.04 -7.52 11.59
N ASP A 216 -3.21 -6.19 11.59
CA ASP A 216 -3.29 -5.37 10.38
C ASP A 216 -1.93 -4.76 9.99
N HIS A 217 -0.84 -5.27 10.57
CA HIS A 217 0.48 -4.66 10.48
C HIS A 217 1.53 -5.62 9.92
N LEU A 218 2.22 -5.16 8.88
CA LEU A 218 3.46 -5.78 8.46
C LEU A 218 4.51 -5.67 9.57
N PHE A 219 5.10 -6.79 9.95
CA PHE A 219 6.24 -6.86 10.84
C PHE A 219 7.52 -6.58 10.04
N THR A 220 8.04 -5.36 10.19
CA THR A 220 9.20 -4.86 9.44
C THR A 220 10.54 -5.05 10.19
N GLY A 221 10.51 -5.36 11.49
CA GLY A 221 11.70 -5.40 12.34
C GLY A 221 12.32 -4.02 12.56
N ALA A 222 13.36 -3.94 13.39
CA ALA A 222 13.94 -2.65 13.83
C ALA A 222 14.53 -1.81 12.68
N ASN A 223 14.99 -2.45 11.60
CA ASN A 223 15.68 -1.81 10.48
C ASN A 223 14.96 -1.97 9.14
N GLN A 224 13.68 -2.38 9.11
CA GLN A 224 12.94 -2.68 7.87
C GLN A 224 13.53 -3.84 7.03
N MET A 225 14.29 -4.73 7.68
CA MET A 225 14.93 -5.89 7.03
C MET A 225 14.25 -7.22 7.37
N SER A 226 13.11 -7.18 8.06
CA SER A 226 12.32 -8.40 8.29
C SER A 226 11.94 -9.02 6.94
N GLY A 227 12.25 -10.30 6.78
CA GLY A 227 11.92 -11.04 5.56
C GLY A 227 12.99 -11.02 4.47
N GLU A 228 14.12 -10.33 4.66
CA GLU A 228 15.26 -10.36 3.73
C GLU A 228 16.08 -11.66 3.85
N ILE A 229 15.44 -12.80 3.58
CA ILE A 229 16.00 -14.14 3.76
C ILE A 229 17.14 -14.48 2.78
N LYS A 230 17.38 -13.63 1.77
CA LYS A 230 18.58 -13.70 0.92
C LYS A 230 19.89 -13.53 1.71
N TYR A 231 19.85 -12.90 2.89
CA TYR A 231 21.01 -12.74 3.78
C TYR A 231 21.14 -13.85 4.82
N LEU A 232 20.35 -14.91 4.72
CA LEU A 232 20.59 -16.09 5.54
C LEU A 232 21.99 -16.66 5.24
N PRO A 233 22.67 -17.24 6.24
CA PRO A 233 23.93 -17.92 6.03
C PRO A 233 23.85 -18.88 4.84
N HIS A 234 24.88 -18.84 3.98
CA HIS A 234 24.97 -19.63 2.75
C HIS A 234 24.09 -19.17 1.59
N PHE A 235 23.19 -18.20 1.75
CA PHE A 235 22.44 -17.57 0.64
C PHE A 235 23.03 -16.22 0.20
N ASP A 236 23.84 -15.59 1.04
CA ASP A 236 24.45 -14.27 0.83
C ASP A 236 25.51 -14.23 -0.27
N THR A 237 26.14 -15.38 -0.57
CA THR A 237 27.14 -15.53 -1.64
C THR A 237 26.59 -16.14 -2.93
N VAL A 238 25.27 -16.33 -3.02
CA VAL A 238 24.64 -17.13 -4.06
C VAL A 238 24.16 -16.25 -5.23
N SER A 239 24.52 -16.68 -6.44
CA SER A 239 24.04 -16.07 -7.69
C SER A 239 22.74 -16.77 -8.13
N PHE A 240 21.72 -15.99 -8.46
CA PHE A 240 20.44 -16.50 -8.98
C PHE A 240 20.42 -16.44 -10.53
N PRO A 241 19.69 -17.34 -11.22
CA PRO A 241 18.83 -18.41 -10.70
C PRO A 241 19.61 -19.61 -10.11
N LEU A 242 19.01 -20.28 -9.14
CA LEU A 242 19.58 -21.48 -8.50
C LEU A 242 19.23 -22.77 -9.26
N THR A 243 20.14 -23.74 -9.29
CA THR A 243 19.79 -25.11 -9.73
C THR A 243 19.18 -25.92 -8.59
N LEU A 244 18.42 -26.99 -8.90
CA LEU A 244 17.87 -27.91 -7.88
C LEU A 244 18.95 -28.52 -6.95
N SER A 245 20.15 -28.74 -7.49
CA SER A 245 21.30 -29.23 -6.73
C SER A 245 21.78 -28.21 -5.71
N ASP A 246 21.80 -26.93 -6.10
CA ASP A 246 22.21 -25.83 -5.22
C ASP A 246 21.18 -25.63 -4.10
N VAL A 247 19.88 -25.65 -4.42
CA VAL A 247 18.80 -25.57 -3.41
C VAL A 247 18.98 -26.64 -2.34
N SER A 248 19.22 -27.90 -2.74
CA SER A 248 19.40 -29.02 -1.81
C SER A 248 20.61 -28.83 -0.89
N LYS A 249 21.72 -28.31 -1.41
CA LYS A 249 22.93 -28.01 -0.62
C LYS A 249 22.68 -26.89 0.40
N HIS A 250 22.01 -25.81 -0.02
CA HIS A 250 21.74 -24.68 0.87
C HIS A 250 20.73 -25.03 1.96
N VAL A 251 19.68 -25.82 1.66
CA VAL A 251 18.76 -26.33 2.68
C VAL A 251 19.49 -27.20 3.70
N ALA A 252 20.35 -28.12 3.25
CA ALA A 252 21.14 -28.95 4.15
C ALA A 252 22.06 -28.13 5.06
N ALA A 253 22.72 -27.10 4.52
CA ALA A 253 23.59 -26.20 5.27
C ALA A 253 22.81 -25.38 6.33
N SER A 254 21.64 -24.84 5.98
CA SER A 254 20.79 -24.11 6.92
C SER A 254 20.29 -24.99 8.08
N VAL A 255 19.94 -26.25 7.80
CA VAL A 255 19.55 -27.22 8.84
C VAL A 255 20.74 -27.57 9.74
N GLN A 256 21.95 -27.71 9.18
CA GLN A 256 23.17 -27.93 9.98
C GLN A 256 23.48 -26.75 10.90
N ALA A 257 23.25 -25.51 10.46
CA ALA A 257 23.45 -24.34 11.31
C ALA A 257 22.55 -24.36 12.56
N MET A 258 21.33 -24.92 12.47
CA MET A 258 20.45 -25.09 13.63
C MET A 258 20.97 -26.11 14.65
N ILE A 259 21.78 -27.08 14.21
CA ILE A 259 22.42 -28.07 15.11
C ILE A 259 23.61 -27.43 15.86
N ALA A 260 24.21 -26.40 15.28
CA ALA A 260 25.37 -25.69 15.86
C ALA A 260 24.98 -24.53 16.81
N MET A 261 23.68 -24.25 16.97
CA MET A 261 23.13 -23.31 17.95
C MET A 261 22.88 -23.99 19.30
#